data_AF-A0A919H1J7-F1
#
_entry.id   AF-A0A919H1J7-F1
#
_cell.length_a   1.000
_cell.length_b   1.000
_cell.length_c   1.000
_cell.angle_alpha   90.00
_cell.angle_beta   90.00
_cell.angle_gamma   90.00
#
_symmetry.space_group_name_H-M   'P 1'
#
loop_
_entity.id
_entity.type
_entity.pdbx_description
1 polymer ?
#
loop_
_entity_poly.entity_id
_entity_poly.type
_entity_poly.pdbx_seq_one_letter_code
_entity_poly.pdbx_strand_id
1 'polypeptide(L)'
;MKPGDAVTIHQLLGRIAYFHTLFIEPALTSSEQPGAGEPCCNHKDTAGSGQPDVGTVLARTAWAVLDEIATTLCEHLRPCPDSDHRCCAACRIAASGAAIAQAWAVTEHRSYGLPLPPDPLVWACRTTAATRLALVFTQQHGTSCRTLAQADTPAADLLPDSSALPLTGELLALWRDPLAATRRPVVSWLNHCTDLNDIHRVLQQGGTTK
;
A
#
# COMPACT_ATOMS: atom_id res chain seq x y z
N MET A 1 -20.05 -2.52 10.51
CA MET A 1 -19.51 -1.85 9.30
C MET A 1 -19.49 -2.87 8.19
N LYS A 2 -19.97 -2.51 7.00
CA LYS A 2 -19.92 -3.41 5.84
C LYS A 2 -18.54 -3.23 5.19
N PRO A 3 -17.80 -4.30 4.87
CA PRO A 3 -16.59 -4.18 4.05
C PRO A 3 -16.91 -3.41 2.77
N GLY A 4 -16.22 -2.30 2.54
CA GLY A 4 -16.43 -1.45 1.37
C GLY A 4 -17.42 -0.29 1.54
N ASP A 5 -17.98 -0.06 2.75
CA ASP A 5 -18.70 1.20 2.99
C ASP A 5 -17.72 2.40 3.01
N ALA A 6 -18.19 3.56 2.56
CA ALA A 6 -17.34 4.73 2.37
C ALA A 6 -16.60 5.12 3.66
N VAL A 7 -17.27 5.05 4.82
CA VAL A 7 -16.68 5.41 6.11
C VAL A 7 -15.50 4.50 6.45
N THR A 8 -15.65 3.18 6.28
CA THR A 8 -14.56 2.23 6.52
C THR A 8 -13.38 2.51 5.60
N ILE A 9 -13.62 2.77 4.31
CA ILE A 9 -12.56 3.08 3.34
C ILE A 9 -11.82 4.36 3.72
N HIS A 10 -12.52 5.43 4.09
CA HIS A 10 -11.89 6.68 4.55
C HIS A 10 -11.02 6.45 5.80
N GLN A 11 -11.48 5.63 6.75
CA GLN A 11 -10.71 5.29 7.94
C GLN A 11 -9.43 4.51 7.59
N LEU A 12 -9.52 3.54 6.67
CA LEU A 12 -8.36 2.76 6.22
C LEU A 12 -7.35 3.63 5.48
N LEU A 13 -7.81 4.50 4.58
CA LEU A 13 -6.96 5.44 3.86
C LEU A 13 -6.31 6.45 4.81
N GLY A 14 -7.08 6.97 5.77
CA GLY A 14 -6.56 7.86 6.82
C GLY A 14 -5.47 7.20 7.67
N ARG A 15 -5.58 5.89 7.96
CA ARG A 15 -4.51 5.14 8.64
C ARG A 15 -3.24 5.02 7.81
N ILE A 16 -3.36 4.77 6.49
CA ILE A 16 -2.19 4.74 5.60
C ILE A 16 -1.49 6.09 5.64
N ALA A 17 -2.23 7.18 5.46
CA ALA A 17 -1.67 8.54 5.52
C ALA A 17 -1.01 8.84 6.85
N TYR A 18 -1.69 8.53 7.96
CA TYR A 18 -1.17 8.72 9.31
C TYR A 18 0.16 7.98 9.54
N PHE A 19 0.22 6.68 9.24
CA PHE A 19 1.45 5.91 9.40
C PHE A 19 2.56 6.36 8.46
N HIS A 20 2.21 6.70 7.21
CA HIS A 20 3.18 7.17 6.26
C HIS A 20 3.85 8.46 6.75
N THR A 21 3.05 9.49 7.04
CA THR A 21 3.56 10.82 7.42
C THR A 21 4.32 10.81 8.73
N LEU A 22 3.87 10.05 9.74
CA LEU A 22 4.53 10.06 11.05
C LEU A 22 5.77 9.19 11.12
N PHE A 23 5.77 8.01 10.48
CA PHE A 23 6.80 7.01 10.71
C PHE A 23 7.65 6.71 9.49
N ILE A 24 7.06 6.67 8.30
CA ILE A 24 7.79 6.25 7.08
C ILE A 24 8.48 7.43 6.42
N GLU A 25 7.73 8.48 6.09
CA GLU A 25 8.22 9.66 5.36
C GLU A 25 9.49 10.27 6.00
N PRO A 26 9.58 10.45 7.34
CA PRO A 26 10.80 10.97 7.98
C PRO A 26 12.01 10.05 7.87
N ALA A 27 11.80 8.75 7.65
CA ALA A 27 12.84 7.73 7.56
C ALA A 27 13.17 7.34 6.10
N LEU A 28 12.48 7.93 5.11
CA LEU A 28 12.78 7.72 3.71
C LEU A 28 14.17 8.29 3.39
N THR A 29 14.96 7.52 2.67
CA THR A 29 16.19 8.01 2.07
C THR A 29 15.88 8.71 0.76
N SER A 30 16.51 9.87 0.52
CA SER A 30 16.45 10.56 -0.77
C SER A 30 16.78 9.58 -1.89
N SER A 31 15.92 9.54 -2.91
CA SER A 31 15.97 8.55 -3.96
C SER A 31 16.01 9.18 -5.35
N GLU A 32 16.65 8.47 -6.27
CA GLU A 32 16.53 8.71 -7.70
C GLU A 32 15.09 8.45 -8.18
N GLN A 33 14.76 9.00 -9.35
CA GLN A 33 13.48 8.72 -9.99
C GLN A 33 13.42 7.26 -10.46
N PRO A 34 12.28 6.59 -10.23
CA PRO A 34 12.07 5.22 -10.67
C PRO A 34 12.01 5.15 -12.20
N GLY A 35 12.41 4.00 -12.74
CA GLY A 35 12.11 3.67 -14.13
C GLY A 35 10.61 3.56 -14.38
N ALA A 36 10.17 3.94 -15.58
CA ALA A 36 8.79 3.76 -16.01
C ALA A 36 8.37 2.27 -15.93
N GLY A 37 7.14 2.04 -15.50
CA GLY A 37 6.52 0.72 -15.46
C GLY A 37 5.94 0.30 -16.81
N GLU A 38 5.08 -0.71 -16.79
CA GLU A 38 4.35 -1.15 -17.97
C GLU A 38 3.13 -0.24 -18.25
N PRO A 39 2.72 -0.07 -19.53
CA PRO A 39 1.50 0.66 -19.85
C PRO A 39 0.26 0.06 -19.16
N CYS A 40 -0.63 0.92 -18.64
CA CYS A 40 -1.86 0.50 -17.98
C CYS A 40 -2.91 0.00 -18.99
N CYS A 41 -4.01 -0.61 -18.52
CA CYS A 41 -5.03 -1.16 -19.43
C CYS A 41 -5.64 -0.11 -20.38
N ASN A 42 -5.83 1.14 -19.94
CA ASN A 42 -6.34 2.21 -20.81
C ASN A 42 -5.34 2.60 -21.92
N HIS A 43 -4.04 2.44 -21.68
CA HIS A 43 -3.00 2.72 -22.67
C HIS A 43 -2.63 1.49 -23.52
N LYS A 44 -2.90 0.27 -23.04
CA LYS A 44 -2.71 -0.97 -23.81
C LYS A 44 -3.88 -1.25 -24.77
N ASP A 45 -5.11 -0.93 -24.38
CA ASP A 45 -6.32 -1.26 -25.15
C ASP A 45 -7.13 0.01 -25.42
N THR A 46 -6.71 0.78 -26.44
CA THR A 46 -7.37 2.03 -26.85
C THR A 46 -8.69 1.80 -27.61
N ALA A 47 -9.06 0.54 -27.88
CA ALA A 47 -10.24 0.18 -28.68
C ALA A 47 -11.46 -0.21 -27.82
N GLY A 48 -11.28 -0.49 -26.52
CA GLY A 48 -12.37 -0.79 -25.59
C GLY A 48 -13.04 0.45 -25.00
N SER A 49 -14.18 0.26 -24.33
CA SER A 49 -14.74 1.29 -23.43
C SER A 49 -13.73 1.53 -22.30
N GLY A 50 -13.11 2.72 -22.29
CA GLY A 50 -12.07 3.07 -21.32
C GLY A 50 -12.53 2.83 -19.88
N GLN A 51 -11.63 2.29 -19.05
CA GLN A 51 -11.88 2.25 -17.61
C GLN A 51 -11.87 3.66 -17.05
N PRO A 52 -12.57 3.92 -15.92
CA PRO A 52 -12.51 5.22 -15.28
C PRO A 52 -11.08 5.65 -15.04
N ASP A 53 -10.77 6.85 -15.50
CA ASP A 53 -9.43 7.38 -15.49
C ASP A 53 -9.11 8.14 -14.20
N VAL A 54 -7.82 8.36 -13.98
CA VAL A 54 -7.29 9.07 -12.81
C VAL A 54 -7.90 10.46 -12.68
N GLY A 55 -7.98 11.22 -13.78
CA GLY A 55 -8.50 12.59 -13.78
C GLY A 55 -9.97 12.69 -13.36
N THR A 56 -10.74 11.65 -13.66
CA THR A 56 -12.17 11.59 -13.34
C THR A 56 -12.44 11.12 -11.92
N VAL A 57 -11.66 10.15 -11.41
CA VAL A 57 -11.98 9.46 -10.14
C VAL A 57 -11.07 9.90 -8.99
N LEU A 58 -9.75 9.95 -9.18
CA LEU A 58 -8.84 10.24 -8.06
C LEU A 58 -8.97 11.69 -7.62
N ALA A 59 -9.06 12.64 -8.57
CA ALA A 59 -9.19 14.06 -8.26
C ALA A 59 -10.43 14.44 -7.42
N ARG A 60 -11.36 13.51 -7.17
CA ARG A 60 -12.64 13.74 -6.49
C ARG A 60 -12.90 12.80 -5.32
N THR A 61 -11.96 11.93 -4.97
CA THR A 61 -12.17 10.90 -3.94
C THR A 61 -10.97 10.82 -2.99
N ALA A 62 -11.21 10.28 -1.79
CA ALA A 62 -10.14 10.07 -0.81
C ALA A 62 -9.03 9.13 -1.30
N TRP A 63 -9.27 8.35 -2.37
CA TRP A 63 -8.28 7.49 -2.99
C TRP A 63 -7.07 8.25 -3.57
N ALA A 64 -7.20 9.55 -3.85
CA ALA A 64 -6.06 10.40 -4.25
C ALA A 64 -4.89 10.32 -3.28
N VAL A 65 -5.16 10.12 -1.98
CA VAL A 65 -4.12 10.05 -0.95
C VAL A 65 -3.08 8.95 -1.22
N LEU A 66 -3.47 7.86 -1.89
CA LEU A 66 -2.52 6.80 -2.24
C LEU A 66 -1.55 7.23 -3.34
N ASP A 67 -2.02 8.00 -4.33
CA ASP A 67 -1.16 8.55 -5.37
C ASP A 67 -0.25 9.64 -4.78
N GLU A 68 -0.79 10.53 -3.95
CA GLU A 68 -0.02 11.55 -3.22
C GLU A 68 1.11 10.91 -2.40
N ILE A 69 0.81 9.91 -1.58
CA ILE A 69 1.82 9.16 -0.83
C ILE A 69 2.79 8.47 -1.79
N ALA A 70 2.31 7.80 -2.84
CA ALA A 70 3.20 7.08 -3.74
C ALA A 70 4.19 8.02 -4.47
N THR A 71 3.84 9.28 -4.71
CA THR A 71 4.77 10.26 -5.29
C THR A 71 5.93 10.64 -4.37
N THR A 72 5.81 10.46 -3.05
CA THR A 72 6.93 10.64 -2.11
C THR A 72 7.91 9.46 -2.16
N LEU A 73 7.46 8.30 -2.66
CA LEU A 73 8.16 7.01 -2.61
C LEU A 73 8.98 6.71 -3.87
N CYS A 74 9.41 7.74 -4.61
CA CYS A 74 10.00 7.67 -5.95
C CYS A 74 10.65 6.32 -6.33
N GLU A 75 11.72 5.81 -5.71
CA GLU A 75 12.35 4.52 -6.10
C GLU A 75 11.38 3.33 -6.28
N HIS A 76 10.26 3.32 -5.55
CA HIS A 76 9.33 2.20 -5.47
C HIS A 76 8.12 2.34 -6.41
N LEU A 77 7.77 3.56 -6.80
CA LEU A 77 6.63 3.80 -7.69
C LEU A 77 7.04 3.58 -9.13
N ARG A 78 6.50 2.56 -9.80
CA ARG A 78 6.67 2.40 -11.26
C ARG A 78 5.35 2.72 -11.96
N PRO A 79 5.10 3.99 -12.32
CA PRO A 79 3.84 4.37 -12.94
C PRO A 79 3.80 3.90 -14.40
N CYS A 80 2.62 3.95 -15.00
CA CYS A 80 2.46 3.81 -16.45
C CYS A 80 3.42 4.78 -17.18
N PRO A 81 4.10 4.41 -18.29
CA PRO A 81 5.03 5.28 -19.00
C PRO A 81 4.46 6.65 -19.36
N ASP A 82 3.21 6.69 -19.84
CA ASP A 82 2.56 7.93 -20.23
C ASP A 82 2.02 8.75 -19.03
N SER A 83 1.99 8.16 -17.83
CA SER A 83 1.56 8.71 -16.53
C SER A 83 0.67 9.96 -16.58
N ASP A 84 -0.41 9.93 -17.36
CA ASP A 84 -1.31 11.05 -17.54
C ASP A 84 -2.66 10.82 -16.86
N HIS A 85 -3.55 11.80 -16.97
CA HIS A 85 -4.90 11.75 -16.43
C HIS A 85 -5.77 10.63 -17.04
N ARG A 86 -5.38 10.04 -18.18
CA ARG A 86 -6.11 8.95 -18.87
C ARG A 86 -5.73 7.56 -18.34
N CYS A 87 -4.70 7.48 -17.49
CA CYS A 87 -4.35 6.25 -16.79
C CYS A 87 -5.58 5.65 -16.11
N CYS A 88 -5.74 4.33 -16.19
CA CYS A 88 -6.80 3.63 -15.47
C CYS A 88 -6.63 3.86 -13.96
N ALA A 89 -7.68 4.34 -13.29
CA ALA A 89 -7.65 4.62 -11.86
C ALA A 89 -7.34 3.35 -11.04
N ALA A 90 -7.92 2.20 -11.39
CA ALA A 90 -7.64 0.95 -10.69
C ALA A 90 -6.18 0.49 -10.85
N CYS A 91 -5.60 0.61 -12.05
CA CYS A 91 -4.16 0.36 -12.25
C CYS A 91 -3.29 1.32 -11.43
N ARG A 92 -3.70 2.59 -11.34
CA ARG A 92 -2.99 3.60 -10.55
C ARG A 92 -3.03 3.29 -9.05
N ILE A 93 -4.19 2.89 -8.53
CA ILE A 93 -4.33 2.45 -7.13
C ILE A 93 -3.48 1.21 -6.87
N ALA A 94 -3.47 0.24 -7.78
CA ALA A 94 -2.63 -0.95 -7.65
C ALA A 94 -1.13 -0.59 -7.61
N ALA A 95 -0.66 0.26 -8.53
CA ALA A 95 0.72 0.71 -8.58
C ALA A 95 1.13 1.49 -7.32
N SER A 96 0.25 2.37 -6.83
CA SER A 96 0.46 3.13 -5.60
C SER A 96 0.54 2.21 -4.39
N GLY A 97 -0.39 1.25 -4.28
CA GLY A 97 -0.39 0.23 -3.24
C GLY A 97 0.87 -0.62 -3.22
N ALA A 98 1.35 -1.05 -4.40
CA ALA A 98 2.61 -1.76 -4.53
C ALA A 98 3.79 -0.93 -4.04
N ALA A 99 3.87 0.35 -4.46
CA ALA A 99 4.94 1.25 -4.07
C ALA A 99 4.97 1.46 -2.54
N ILE A 100 3.81 1.72 -1.94
CA ILE A 100 3.65 1.89 -0.49
C ILE A 100 4.15 0.65 0.25
N ALA A 101 3.64 -0.54 -0.09
CA ALA A 101 4.01 -1.76 0.63
C ALA A 101 5.50 -2.12 0.47
N GLN A 102 6.09 -1.87 -0.71
CA GLN A 102 7.53 -2.04 -0.91
C GLN A 102 8.33 -1.07 -0.04
N ALA A 103 8.00 0.22 -0.12
CA ALA A 103 8.72 1.26 0.57
C ALA A 103 8.70 1.06 2.08
N TRP A 104 7.53 0.73 2.62
CA TRP A 104 7.36 0.50 4.05
C TRP A 104 8.18 -0.70 4.50
N ALA A 105 8.12 -1.83 3.78
CA ALA A 105 8.89 -3.02 4.12
C ALA A 105 10.40 -2.73 4.14
N VAL A 106 10.91 -2.02 3.14
CA VAL A 106 12.33 -1.63 3.06
C VAL A 106 12.70 -0.65 4.17
N THR A 107 11.85 0.35 4.43
CA THR A 107 12.09 1.39 5.44
C THR A 107 12.08 0.82 6.85
N GLU A 108 11.13 -0.07 7.17
CA GLU A 108 11.07 -0.77 8.46
C GLU A 108 12.31 -1.65 8.66
N HIS A 109 12.70 -2.46 7.66
CA HIS A 109 13.92 -3.28 7.74
C HIS A 109 15.17 -2.44 8.04
N ARG A 110 15.37 -1.35 7.29
CA ARG A 110 16.53 -0.46 7.49
C ARG A 110 16.51 0.18 8.88
N SER A 111 15.35 0.70 9.30
CA SER A 111 15.20 1.38 10.59
C SER A 111 15.39 0.44 11.77
N TYR A 112 15.05 -0.84 11.60
CA TYR A 112 15.26 -1.87 12.64
C TYR A 112 16.68 -2.45 12.61
N GLY A 113 17.57 -1.96 11.75
CA GLY A 113 18.93 -2.48 11.60
C GLY A 113 18.99 -3.90 11.03
N LEU A 114 17.94 -4.35 10.36
CA LEU A 114 17.88 -5.66 9.71
C LEU A 114 18.56 -5.60 8.34
N PRO A 115 19.02 -6.74 7.81
CA PRO A 115 19.37 -6.85 6.39
C PRO A 115 18.19 -6.41 5.51
N LEU A 116 18.48 -5.93 4.30
CA LEU A 116 17.44 -5.59 3.33
C LEU A 116 16.49 -6.78 3.13
N PRO A 117 15.17 -6.54 2.98
CA PRO A 117 14.20 -7.61 2.81
C PRO A 117 14.52 -8.41 1.54
N PRO A 118 14.42 -9.75 1.58
CA PRO A 118 14.69 -10.57 0.41
C PRO A 118 13.65 -10.32 -0.69
N ASP A 119 14.05 -10.44 -1.96
CA ASP A 119 13.19 -10.16 -3.12
C ASP A 119 11.82 -10.85 -3.08
N PRO A 120 11.68 -12.12 -2.65
CA PRO A 120 10.37 -12.77 -2.53
C PRO A 120 9.43 -12.08 -1.54
N LEU A 121 9.93 -11.58 -0.41
CA LEU A 121 9.13 -10.84 0.58
C LEU A 121 8.65 -9.52 -0.01
N VAL A 122 9.56 -8.77 -0.65
CA VAL A 122 9.22 -7.50 -1.30
C VAL A 122 8.17 -7.72 -2.38
N TRP A 123 8.36 -8.71 -3.24
CA TRP A 123 7.40 -9.07 -4.28
C TRP A 123 6.04 -9.48 -3.70
N ALA A 124 6.03 -10.24 -2.62
CA ALA A 124 4.80 -10.68 -1.95
C ALA A 124 4.01 -9.49 -1.37
N CYS A 125 4.68 -8.59 -0.66
CA CYS A 125 4.09 -7.36 -0.11
C CYS A 125 3.50 -6.47 -1.22
N ARG A 126 4.26 -6.22 -2.28
CA ARG A 126 3.85 -5.39 -3.42
C ARG A 126 2.59 -5.92 -4.07
N THR A 127 2.63 -7.18 -4.47
CA THR A 127 1.55 -7.80 -5.25
C THR A 127 0.30 -7.93 -4.41
N THR A 128 0.44 -8.28 -3.13
CA THR A 128 -0.69 -8.39 -2.21
C THR A 128 -1.36 -7.04 -1.96
N ALA A 129 -0.58 -5.98 -1.71
CA ALA A 129 -1.12 -4.64 -1.51
C ALA A 129 -1.82 -4.12 -2.78
N ALA A 130 -1.17 -4.28 -3.94
CA ALA A 130 -1.74 -3.92 -5.24
C ALA A 130 -3.11 -4.57 -5.44
N THR A 131 -3.20 -5.90 -5.25
CA THR A 131 -4.44 -6.65 -5.45
C THR A 131 -5.52 -6.25 -4.45
N ARG A 132 -5.21 -6.17 -3.15
CA ARG A 132 -6.21 -5.86 -2.12
C ARG A 132 -6.79 -4.45 -2.27
N LEU A 133 -5.93 -3.44 -2.47
CA LEU A 133 -6.36 -2.06 -2.64
C LEU A 133 -7.19 -1.90 -3.91
N ALA A 134 -6.72 -2.48 -5.02
CA ALA A 134 -7.43 -2.41 -6.28
C ALA A 134 -8.77 -3.13 -6.25
N LEU A 135 -8.88 -4.27 -5.57
CA LEU A 135 -10.13 -5.01 -5.40
C LEU A 135 -11.17 -4.19 -4.63
N VAL A 136 -10.77 -3.55 -3.52
CA VAL A 136 -11.69 -2.71 -2.75
C VAL A 136 -12.13 -1.49 -3.58
N PHE A 137 -11.20 -0.87 -4.32
CA PHE A 137 -11.52 0.23 -5.22
C PHE A 137 -12.52 -0.19 -6.31
N THR A 138 -12.28 -1.31 -7.00
CA THR A 138 -13.15 -1.77 -8.08
C THR A 138 -14.54 -2.14 -7.58
N GLN A 139 -14.63 -2.77 -6.40
CA GLN A 139 -15.91 -3.06 -5.74
C GLN A 139 -16.68 -1.79 -5.37
N GLN A 140 -16.01 -0.79 -4.78
CA GLN A 140 -16.65 0.46 -4.39
C GLN A 140 -17.21 1.22 -5.59
N HIS A 141 -16.47 1.24 -6.71
CA HIS A 141 -16.82 2.01 -7.89
C HIS A 141 -17.56 1.21 -8.97
N GLY A 142 -17.81 -0.09 -8.77
CA GLY A 142 -18.47 -0.95 -9.75
C GLY A 142 -17.70 -1.08 -11.08
N THR A 143 -16.36 -1.12 -11.02
CA THR A 143 -15.49 -1.14 -12.21
C THR A 143 -14.82 -2.50 -12.39
N SER A 144 -14.32 -2.80 -13.59
CA SER A 144 -13.65 -4.08 -13.89
C SER A 144 -12.38 -3.86 -14.72
N CYS A 145 -11.23 -3.78 -14.03
CA CYS A 145 -9.94 -3.63 -14.71
C CYS A 145 -9.37 -4.98 -15.16
N ARG A 146 -9.16 -5.15 -16.48
CA ARG A 146 -8.66 -6.40 -17.07
C ARG A 146 -7.27 -6.80 -16.59
N THR A 147 -6.35 -5.85 -16.47
CA THR A 147 -4.98 -6.11 -15.98
C THR A 147 -5.00 -6.67 -14.56
N LEU A 148 -5.95 -6.23 -13.73
CA LEU A 148 -6.06 -6.68 -12.34
C LEU A 148 -6.81 -8.00 -12.22
N ALA A 149 -7.74 -8.31 -13.13
CA ALA A 149 -8.40 -9.61 -13.19
C ALA A 149 -7.43 -10.77 -13.51
N GLN A 150 -6.26 -10.46 -14.06
CA GLN A 150 -5.21 -11.43 -14.42
C GLN A 150 -4.07 -11.48 -13.40
N ALA A 151 -4.12 -10.67 -12.33
CA ALA A 151 -3.04 -10.59 -11.37
C ALA A 151 -3.11 -11.74 -10.36
N ASP A 152 -2.04 -12.54 -10.29
CA ASP A 152 -1.89 -13.57 -9.27
C ASP A 152 -1.62 -12.95 -7.90
N THR A 153 -2.22 -13.51 -6.85
CA THR A 153 -1.93 -13.12 -5.47
C THR A 153 -0.93 -14.12 -4.87
N PRO A 154 0.20 -13.65 -4.31
CA PRO A 154 1.17 -14.49 -3.62
C PRO A 154 0.54 -15.29 -2.49
N ALA A 155 1.16 -16.42 -2.16
CA ALA A 155 0.77 -17.21 -0.99
C ALA A 155 0.95 -16.41 0.32
N ALA A 156 0.01 -16.58 1.25
CA ALA A 156 -0.09 -15.75 2.46
C ALA A 156 1.03 -15.99 3.48
N ASP A 157 1.75 -17.10 3.36
CA ASP A 157 2.88 -17.51 4.20
C ASP A 157 4.14 -16.65 4.00
N LEU A 158 4.25 -15.97 2.86
CA LEU A 158 5.36 -15.06 2.56
C LEU A 158 5.15 -13.64 3.11
N LEU A 159 3.98 -13.33 3.66
CA LEU A 159 3.66 -11.97 4.11
C LEU A 159 4.16 -11.74 5.54
N PRO A 160 4.71 -10.56 5.83
CA PRO A 160 5.10 -10.22 7.18
C PRO A 160 3.85 -10.08 8.03
N ASP A 161 3.93 -10.58 9.26
CA ASP A 161 2.94 -10.23 10.27
C ASP A 161 3.27 -8.87 10.91
N SER A 162 2.31 -8.34 11.67
CA SER A 162 2.47 -7.07 12.38
C SER A 162 3.40 -7.15 13.60
N SER A 163 3.97 -8.32 13.90
CA SER A 163 4.98 -8.49 14.96
C SER A 163 6.40 -8.39 14.42
N ALA A 164 6.60 -8.72 13.13
CA ALA A 164 7.87 -8.55 12.43
C ALA A 164 7.98 -7.16 11.78
N LEU A 165 6.96 -6.76 11.00
CA LEU A 165 6.90 -5.45 10.33
C LEU A 165 5.53 -4.82 10.65
N PRO A 166 5.39 -4.09 11.77
CA PRO A 166 4.12 -3.57 12.25
C PRO A 166 3.32 -2.77 11.23
N LEU A 167 3.95 -1.83 10.53
CA LEU A 167 3.24 -0.93 9.63
C LEU A 167 2.87 -1.66 8.34
N THR A 168 3.82 -2.36 7.72
CA THR A 168 3.59 -3.16 6.51
C THR A 168 2.59 -4.29 6.76
N GLY A 169 2.73 -5.01 7.87
CA GLY A 169 1.84 -6.09 8.28
C GLY A 169 0.41 -5.58 8.55
N GLU A 170 0.26 -4.43 9.21
CA GLU A 170 -1.07 -3.83 9.43
C GLU A 170 -1.71 -3.35 8.12
N LEU A 171 -0.95 -2.69 7.24
CA LEU A 171 -1.41 -2.34 5.89
C LEU A 171 -1.97 -3.57 5.17
N LEU A 172 -1.22 -4.66 5.14
CA LEU A 172 -1.68 -5.87 4.44
C LEU A 172 -2.90 -6.47 5.14
N ALA A 173 -2.90 -6.59 6.47
CA ALA A 173 -3.99 -7.20 7.22
C ALA A 173 -5.32 -6.44 7.12
N LEU A 174 -5.27 -5.10 7.29
CA LEU A 174 -6.46 -4.23 7.26
C LEU A 174 -7.19 -4.28 5.92
N TRP A 175 -6.45 -4.36 4.83
CA TRP A 175 -7.03 -4.37 3.48
C TRP A 175 -7.46 -5.77 3.02
N ARG A 176 -7.16 -6.82 3.81
CA ARG A 176 -7.77 -8.15 3.65
C ARG A 176 -9.12 -8.21 4.36
N ASP A 177 -9.15 -7.76 5.60
CA ASP A 177 -10.34 -7.74 6.45
C ASP A 177 -10.26 -6.49 7.36
N PRO A 178 -11.06 -5.45 7.08
CA PRO A 178 -11.07 -4.23 7.88
C PRO A 178 -11.39 -4.47 9.36
N LEU A 179 -12.05 -5.59 9.69
CA LEU A 179 -12.37 -5.98 11.05
C LEU A 179 -11.25 -6.78 11.74
N ALA A 180 -10.22 -7.23 11.00
CA ALA A 180 -9.10 -7.99 11.57
C ALA A 180 -8.30 -7.18 12.61
N ALA A 181 -8.28 -5.84 12.48
CA ALA A 181 -7.63 -4.96 13.45
C ALA A 181 -8.32 -4.92 14.83
N THR A 182 -9.49 -5.54 15.00
CA THR A 182 -10.17 -5.60 16.31
C THR A 182 -9.50 -6.53 17.31
N ARG A 183 -8.63 -7.45 16.89
CA ARG A 183 -8.04 -8.45 17.79
C ARG A 183 -6.76 -7.97 18.49
N ARG A 184 -5.92 -7.16 17.81
CA ARG A 184 -4.70 -6.51 18.35
C ARG A 184 -4.28 -5.33 17.45
N PRO A 185 -4.93 -4.16 17.53
CA PRO A 185 -4.59 -3.04 16.67
C PRO A 185 -3.20 -2.52 17.04
N VAL A 186 -2.28 -2.46 16.07
CA VAL A 186 -0.94 -1.89 16.27
C VAL A 186 -1.06 -0.42 16.73
N VAL A 187 -2.08 0.28 16.25
CA VAL A 187 -2.50 1.63 16.68
C VAL A 187 -2.54 1.80 18.21
N SER A 188 -2.90 0.76 18.97
CA SER A 188 -3.02 0.87 20.44
C SER A 188 -1.71 1.20 21.13
N TRP A 189 -0.57 0.79 20.58
CA TRP A 189 0.75 1.10 21.13
C TRP A 189 1.53 2.07 20.25
N LEU A 190 1.21 2.20 18.95
CA LEU A 190 1.82 3.21 18.07
C LEU A 190 1.55 4.65 18.54
N ASN A 191 0.43 4.89 19.24
CA ASN A 191 0.15 6.21 19.83
C ASN A 191 1.19 6.64 20.89
N HIS A 192 2.03 5.71 21.35
CA HIS A 192 3.12 5.99 22.28
C HIS A 192 4.50 6.03 21.60
N CYS A 193 4.55 5.87 20.28
CA CYS A 193 5.78 5.92 19.49
C CYS A 193 5.89 7.27 18.78
N THR A 194 7.10 7.83 18.77
CA THR A 194 7.41 9.07 18.05
C THR A 194 8.18 8.83 16.76
N ASP A 195 8.85 7.69 16.64
CA ASP A 195 9.60 7.28 15.45
C ASP A 195 9.62 5.74 15.27
N LEU A 196 10.27 5.26 14.21
CA LEU A 196 10.44 3.82 13.96
C LEU A 196 11.36 3.13 14.99
N ASN A 197 12.24 3.86 15.69
CA ASN A 197 13.08 3.26 16.73
C ASN A 197 12.29 2.94 18.00
N ASP A 198 11.33 3.79 18.38
CA ASP A 198 10.38 3.51 19.45
C ASP A 198 9.57 2.26 19.12
N ILE A 199 9.11 2.13 17.87
CA ILE A 199 8.40 0.95 17.38
C ILE A 199 9.25 -0.30 17.55
N HIS A 200 10.50 -0.27 17.09
CA HIS A 200 11.43 -1.39 17.22
C HIS A 200 11.64 -1.77 18.70
N ARG A 201 11.79 -0.80 19.59
CA ARG A 201 11.99 -1.03 21.02
C ARG A 201 10.80 -1.74 21.66
N VAL A 202 9.57 -1.35 21.29
CA VAL A 202 8.34 -2.00 21.75
C VAL A 202 8.30 -3.46 21.30
N LEU A 203 8.70 -3.76 20.06
CA LEU A 203 8.78 -5.14 19.57
C LEU A 203 9.77 -5.99 20.38
N GLN A 204 10.95 -5.46 20.69
CA GLN A 204 11.95 -6.16 21.49
C GLN A 204 11.46 -6.40 22.94
N GLN A 205 10.72 -5.45 23.51
CA GLN A 205 10.16 -5.56 24.86
C GLN A 205 8.96 -6.53 24.92
N GLY A 206 8.11 -6.53 23.90
CA GLY A 206 7.01 -7.50 23.77
C GLY A 206 7.49 -8.94 23.52
N GLY A 207 8.70 -9.11 22.98
CA GLY A 207 9.35 -10.41 22.80
C GLY A 207 10.02 -10.98 24.05
N THR A 208 10.24 -10.16 25.10
CA THR A 208 10.93 -10.55 26.34
C THR A 208 10.01 -10.99 27.47
N THR A 209 8.68 -10.95 27.27
CA THR A 209 7.72 -11.66 28.15
C THR A 209 7.44 -13.06 27.62
N LYS A 210 8.32 -14.00 27.96
CA LYS A 210 8.00 -15.43 28.12
C LYS A 210 8.81 -16.01 29.28
#